data_AF-A0A1T3CI54-F1
#
_entry.id   AF-A0A1T3CI54-F1
#
_cell.length_a   1.000
_cell.length_b   1.000
_cell.length_c   1.000
_cell.angle_alpha   90.00
_cell.angle_beta   90.00
_cell.angle_gamma   90.00
#
_symmetry.space_group_name_H-M   'P 1'
#
loop_
_entity.id
_entity.type
_entity.pdbx_description
1 polymer ?
#
loop_
_entity_poly.entity_id
_entity_poly.type
_entity_poly.pdbx_seq_one_letter_code
_entity_poly.pdbx_strand_id
1 'polypeptide(L)'
;MLDFAEALMQIYDSEATSNKRPRFHMDTGVIPILFAIITRCRDPFIRRRAIELMTWNPMQEGLWNSALVAKAAQRLMSLEEGSVIVGCSNDIPAAARVQGISVYAGDERRVVLRFSQPLGSWQELMNY
;
A
#
# COMPACT_ATOMS: atom_id res chain seq x y z
N MET A 1 -10.06 -12.47 4.05
CA MET A 1 -9.42 -11.78 2.89
C MET A 1 -7.93 -11.56 3.18
N LEU A 2 -7.56 -11.06 4.37
CA LEU A 2 -6.16 -11.06 4.84
C LEU A 2 -5.58 -12.47 4.99
N ASP A 3 -6.34 -13.42 5.54
CA ASP A 3 -5.85 -14.79 5.77
C ASP A 3 -5.45 -15.49 4.47
N PHE A 4 -6.17 -15.18 3.38
CA PHE A 4 -5.86 -15.68 2.05
C PHE A 4 -4.56 -15.07 1.50
N ALA A 5 -4.36 -13.76 1.71
CA ALA A 5 -3.11 -13.09 1.32
C ALA A 5 -1.91 -13.65 2.11
N GLU A 6 -2.07 -13.92 3.41
CA GLU A 6 -1.03 -14.55 4.23
C GLU A 6 -0.70 -15.97 3.75
N ALA A 7 -1.73 -16.77 3.44
CA ALA A 7 -1.53 -18.12 2.90
C ALA A 7 -0.78 -18.11 1.56
N LEU A 8 -1.11 -17.19 0.65
CA LEU A 8 -0.36 -17.05 -0.61
C LEU A 8 1.10 -16.65 -0.38
N MET A 9 1.36 -15.71 0.53
CA MET A 9 2.73 -15.30 0.86
C MET A 9 3.58 -16.45 1.39
N GLN A 10 3.00 -17.34 2.21
CA GLN A 10 3.69 -18.54 2.72
C GLN A 10 4.02 -19.54 1.60
N ILE A 11 3.11 -19.73 0.64
CA ILE A 11 3.35 -20.59 -0.53
C ILE A 11 4.54 -20.05 -1.34
N TYR A 12 4.60 -18.74 -1.59
CA TYR A 12 5.71 -18.13 -2.30
C TYR A 12 7.05 -18.21 -1.55
N ASP A 13 7.02 -18.19 -0.21
CA ASP A 13 8.21 -18.27 0.63
C ASP A 13 8.85 -19.68 0.62
N SER A 14 8.03 -20.72 0.47
CA SER A 14 8.50 -22.12 0.41
C SER A 14 9.39 -22.45 -0.80
N GLU A 15 9.37 -21.60 -1.84
CA GLU A 15 10.23 -21.71 -3.03
C GLU A 15 11.51 -20.83 -2.95
N ALA A 16 11.75 -20.12 -1.84
CA ALA A 16 12.81 -19.13 -1.74
C ALA A 16 14.22 -19.75 -1.61
N THR A 17 14.94 -19.82 -2.72
CA THR A 17 16.38 -20.11 -2.75
C THR A 17 17.19 -18.85 -2.43
N SER A 18 17.53 -18.62 -1.15
CA SER A 18 18.66 -17.83 -0.58
C SER A 18 19.06 -16.45 -1.17
N ASN A 19 18.39 -15.90 -2.19
CA ASN A 19 18.82 -14.71 -2.91
C ASN A 19 17.69 -13.68 -2.91
N LYS A 20 17.90 -12.55 -2.21
CA LYS A 20 16.94 -11.44 -2.04
C LYS A 20 16.75 -10.63 -3.32
N ARG A 21 16.42 -11.29 -4.43
CA ARG A 21 16.12 -10.64 -5.72
C ARG A 21 14.61 -10.42 -5.80
N PRO A 22 14.15 -9.25 -6.27
CA PRO A 22 12.73 -8.99 -6.45
C PRO A 22 12.12 -10.01 -7.42
N ARG A 23 11.04 -10.67 -7.01
CA ARG A 23 10.32 -11.65 -7.83
C ARG A 23 9.32 -10.92 -8.73
N PHE A 24 9.28 -11.31 -10.01
CA PHE A 24 8.32 -10.81 -11.00
C PHE A 24 7.25 -11.86 -11.29
N HIS A 25 5.98 -11.49 -11.17
CA HIS A 25 4.83 -12.33 -11.54
C HIS A 25 3.91 -11.54 -12.49
N MET A 26 3.36 -12.22 -13.51
CA MET A 26 2.55 -11.57 -14.57
C MET A 26 1.05 -11.52 -14.22
N ASP A 27 0.58 -12.36 -13.29
CA ASP A 27 -0.80 -12.33 -12.79
C ASP A 27 -1.04 -11.17 -11.82
N THR A 28 -2.30 -10.72 -11.72
CA THR A 28 -2.73 -9.81 -10.65
C THR A 28 -2.66 -10.56 -9.32
N GLY A 29 -1.52 -10.41 -8.63
CA GLY A 29 -1.20 -11.16 -7.43
C GLY A 29 -1.67 -10.46 -6.14
N VAL A 30 -0.87 -10.61 -5.09
CA VAL A 30 -1.23 -10.20 -3.73
C VAL A 30 -1.06 -8.69 -3.51
N ILE A 31 -0.23 -8.01 -4.32
CA ILE A 31 0.10 -6.59 -4.12
C ILE A 31 -1.13 -5.68 -4.35
N PRO A 32 -1.89 -5.77 -5.46
CA PRO A 32 -3.10 -4.97 -5.64
C PRO A 32 -4.14 -5.20 -4.54
N ILE A 33 -4.26 -6.44 -4.03
CA ILE A 33 -5.20 -6.81 -2.97
C ILE A 33 -4.80 -6.12 -1.66
N LEU A 34 -3.54 -6.27 -1.26
CA LEU A 34 -3.02 -5.61 -0.06
C LEU A 34 -3.14 -4.07 -0.18
N PHE A 35 -2.93 -3.51 -1.38
CA PHE A 35 -3.05 -2.07 -1.61
C PHE A 35 -4.51 -1.61 -1.45
N ALA A 36 -5.45 -2.37 -2.01
CA ALA A 36 -6.87 -2.09 -1.85
C ALA A 36 -7.29 -2.17 -0.37
N ILE A 37 -6.78 -3.15 0.38
CA ILE A 37 -7.01 -3.25 1.83
C ILE A 37 -6.51 -1.99 2.53
N ILE A 38 -5.25 -1.58 2.30
CA ILE A 38 -4.68 -0.41 2.99
C ILE A 38 -5.45 0.88 2.65
N THR A 39 -5.88 1.05 1.40
CA THR A 39 -6.53 2.29 0.95
C THR A 39 -8.04 2.34 1.20
N ARG A 40 -8.69 1.22 1.50
CA ARG A 40 -10.16 1.14 1.65
C ARG A 40 -10.61 0.66 3.02
N CYS A 41 -9.86 -0.21 3.68
CA CYS A 41 -10.08 -0.53 5.08
C CYS A 41 -9.57 0.66 5.92
N ARG A 42 -10.30 1.04 6.98
CA ARG A 42 -9.88 2.08 7.94
C ARG A 42 -9.53 1.48 9.29
N ASP A 43 -9.46 0.15 9.38
CA ASP A 43 -9.03 -0.52 10.59
C ASP A 43 -7.51 -0.36 10.72
N PRO A 44 -7.04 0.27 11.80
CA PRO A 44 -5.65 0.66 11.93
C PRO A 44 -4.72 -0.55 12.08
N PHE A 45 -5.19 -1.69 12.59
CA PHE A 45 -4.39 -2.91 12.74
C PHE A 45 -4.24 -3.65 11.43
N ILE A 46 -5.35 -3.83 10.70
CA ILE A 46 -5.37 -4.48 9.38
C ILE A 46 -4.46 -3.74 8.39
N ARG A 47 -4.51 -2.41 8.37
CA ARG A 47 -3.69 -1.61 7.44
C ARG A 47 -2.20 -1.74 7.73
N ARG A 48 -1.80 -1.66 9.01
CA ARG A 48 -0.39 -1.83 9.41
C ARG A 48 0.10 -3.23 9.03
N ARG A 49 -0.71 -4.25 9.29
CA ARG A 49 -0.39 -5.63 8.90
C ARG A 49 -0.20 -5.79 7.39
N ALA A 50 -1.09 -5.20 6.59
CA ALA A 50 -0.97 -5.25 5.14
C ALA A 50 0.28 -4.50 4.61
N ILE A 51 0.63 -3.37 5.22
CA ILE A 51 1.87 -2.63 4.91
C ILE A 51 3.09 -3.50 5.25
N GLU A 52 3.12 -4.11 6.44
CA GLU A 52 4.20 -5.03 6.85
C GLU A 52 4.41 -6.13 5.80
N LEU A 53 3.35 -6.80 5.37
CA LEU A 53 3.41 -7.85 4.35
C LEU A 53 4.00 -7.36 3.02
N MET A 54 3.60 -6.17 2.55
CA MET A 54 4.19 -5.60 1.33
C MET A 54 5.66 -5.22 1.49
N THR A 55 6.08 -4.79 2.69
CA THR A 55 7.47 -4.37 2.93
C THR A 55 8.42 -5.53 3.23
N TRP A 56 7.91 -6.65 3.73
CA TRP A 56 8.72 -7.81 4.11
C TRP A 56 9.36 -8.50 2.91
N ASN A 57 8.62 -8.63 1.79
CA ASN A 57 9.09 -9.29 0.58
C ASN A 57 8.90 -8.40 -0.66
N PRO A 58 9.93 -7.65 -1.09
CA PRO A 58 9.84 -6.82 -2.27
C PRO A 58 9.54 -7.64 -3.54
N MET A 59 8.34 -7.47 -4.07
CA MET A 59 7.82 -8.08 -5.29
C MET A 59 7.42 -7.03 -6.34
N GLN A 60 7.42 -7.45 -7.61
CA GLN A 60 6.92 -6.71 -8.75
C GLN A 60 5.82 -7.53 -9.45
N GLU A 61 4.58 -7.05 -9.46
CA GLU A 61 3.43 -7.68 -10.13
C GLU A 61 2.93 -6.78 -11.27
N GLY A 62 3.46 -6.99 -12.48
CA GLY A 62 3.23 -6.07 -13.60
C GLY A 62 3.64 -4.63 -13.28
N LEU A 63 2.66 -3.72 -13.20
CA LEU A 63 2.86 -2.31 -12.82
C LEU A 63 2.96 -2.07 -11.30
N TRP A 64 2.71 -3.09 -10.48
CA TRP A 64 2.69 -2.99 -9.03
C TRP A 64 4.05 -3.31 -8.43
N ASN A 65 4.82 -2.27 -8.11
CA ASN A 65 6.02 -2.39 -7.30
C ASN A 65 5.66 -2.33 -5.81
N SER A 66 5.78 -3.45 -5.09
CA SER A 66 5.42 -3.56 -3.65
C SER A 66 6.00 -2.44 -2.78
N ALA A 67 7.29 -2.12 -2.93
CA ALA A 67 7.96 -1.11 -2.12
C ALA A 67 7.42 0.31 -2.42
N LEU A 68 7.22 0.65 -3.70
CA LEU A 68 6.59 1.91 -4.11
C LEU A 68 5.19 2.03 -3.54
N VAL A 69 4.35 1.01 -3.76
CA VAL A 69 2.93 1.09 -3.41
C VAL A 69 2.72 1.01 -1.91
N ALA A 70 3.58 0.30 -1.17
CA ALA A 70 3.59 0.33 0.28
C ALA A 70 3.87 1.74 0.81
N LYS A 71 4.88 2.44 0.27
CA LYS A 71 5.15 3.84 0.66
C LYS A 71 3.99 4.77 0.34
N ALA A 72 3.42 4.65 -0.86
CA ALA A 72 2.27 5.46 -1.26
C ALA A 72 1.02 5.20 -0.36
N ALA A 73 0.77 3.93 -0.03
CA ALA A 73 -0.33 3.53 0.83
C ALA A 73 -0.11 3.92 2.30
N GLN A 74 1.13 3.82 2.80
CA GLN A 74 1.51 4.30 4.12
C GLN A 74 1.30 5.81 4.23
N ARG A 75 1.67 6.55 3.19
CA ARG A 75 1.43 8.00 3.12
C ARG A 75 -0.05 8.34 3.13
N LEU A 76 -0.86 7.63 2.34
CA LEU A 76 -2.33 7.75 2.37
C LEU A 76 -2.87 7.50 3.79
N MET A 77 -2.43 6.43 4.43
CA MET A 77 -2.81 6.08 5.79
C MET A 77 -2.47 7.20 6.78
N SER A 78 -1.26 7.76 6.73
CA SER A 78 -0.86 8.88 7.58
C SER A 78 -1.69 10.15 7.33
N LEU A 79 -2.13 10.40 6.09
CA LEU A 79 -3.00 11.53 5.76
C LEU A 79 -4.40 11.36 6.34
N GLU A 80 -4.95 10.14 6.34
CA GLU A 80 -6.26 9.85 6.95
C GLU A 80 -6.20 9.89 8.49
N GLU A 81 -5.13 9.38 9.13
CA GLU A 81 -4.99 9.35 10.60
C GLU A 81 -4.59 10.70 11.19
N GLY A 82 -3.89 11.54 10.43
CA GLY A 82 -3.37 12.82 10.92
C GLY A 82 -2.48 12.63 12.15
N SER A 83 -2.77 13.40 13.21
CA SER A 83 -2.04 13.33 14.50
C SER A 83 -2.81 12.57 15.58
N VAL A 84 -3.89 11.86 15.23
CA VAL A 84 -4.78 11.20 16.19
C VAL A 84 -4.38 9.73 16.36
N ILE A 85 -4.49 9.23 17.58
CA ILE A 85 -4.36 7.78 17.84
C ILE A 85 -5.66 7.12 17.37
N VAL A 86 -5.60 6.42 16.24
CA VAL A 86 -6.73 5.68 15.66
C VAL A 86 -6.76 4.28 16.25
N GLY A 87 -7.84 3.96 16.97
CA GLY A 87 -8.11 2.63 17.54
C GLY A 87 -9.04 1.79 16.68
N CYS A 88 -9.92 2.43 15.90
CA CYS A 88 -10.85 1.74 15.01
C CYS A 88 -11.20 2.57 13.77
N SER A 89 -11.92 1.95 12.83
CA SER A 89 -12.35 2.60 11.57
C SER A 89 -13.20 3.87 11.76
N ASN A 90 -13.93 3.97 12.87
CA ASN A 90 -14.83 5.09 13.14
C ASN A 90 -14.09 6.36 13.58
N ASP A 91 -12.84 6.24 14.04
CA ASP A 91 -12.03 7.37 14.47
C ASP A 91 -11.55 8.21 13.27
N ILE A 92 -11.64 7.68 12.04
CA ILE A 92 -11.31 8.38 10.80
C ILE A 92 -12.58 9.01 10.21
N PRO A 93 -12.78 10.33 10.35
CA PRO A 93 -13.98 11.01 9.87
C PRO A 93 -14.04 11.01 8.34
N ALA A 94 -15.26 11.04 7.79
CA ALA A 94 -15.47 11.00 6.34
C ALA A 94 -14.71 12.11 5.57
N ALA A 95 -14.56 13.29 6.18
CA ALA A 95 -13.83 14.41 5.60
C ALA A 95 -12.32 14.15 5.45
N ALA A 96 -11.72 13.33 6.31
CA ALA A 96 -10.30 12.96 6.26
C ALA A 96 -10.03 11.79 5.30
N ARG A 97 -11.06 11.03 4.90
CA ARG A 97 -10.90 9.84 4.07
C ARG A 97 -10.45 10.22 2.67
N VAL A 98 -9.33 9.64 2.24
CA VAL A 98 -8.82 9.81 0.89
C VAL A 98 -9.74 9.03 -0.07
N GLN A 99 -10.23 9.73 -1.09
CA GLN A 99 -11.16 9.20 -2.10
C GLN A 99 -10.42 8.60 -3.30
N GLY A 100 -9.27 9.18 -3.65
CA GLY A 100 -8.47 8.78 -4.79
C GLY A 100 -6.97 8.94 -4.55
N ILE A 101 -6.21 8.01 -5.11
CA ILE A 101 -4.76 8.08 -5.21
C ILE A 101 -4.38 7.77 -6.66
N SER A 102 -3.56 8.63 -7.25
CA SER A 102 -2.96 8.42 -8.57
C SER A 102 -1.45 8.53 -8.46
N VAL A 103 -0.74 7.56 -9.04
CA VAL A 103 0.72 7.53 -9.09
C VAL A 103 1.14 7.83 -10.52
N TYR A 104 1.92 8.89 -10.70
CA TYR A 104 2.51 9.24 -11.98
C TYR A 104 4.01 8.99 -11.96
N ALA A 105 4.54 8.45 -13.05
CA ALA A 105 5.98 8.32 -13.23
C ALA A 105 6.64 9.70 -13.16
N GLY A 106 7.68 9.82 -12.34
CA GLY A 106 8.56 10.99 -12.28
C GLY A 106 9.89 10.70 -12.99
N ASP A 107 10.99 11.21 -12.43
CA ASP A 107 12.36 10.91 -12.85
C ASP A 107 12.84 9.54 -12.29
N GLU A 108 14.12 9.18 -12.50
CA GLU A 108 14.69 7.83 -12.29
C GLU A 108 14.32 7.12 -10.97
N ARG A 109 14.02 7.85 -9.89
CA ARG A 109 13.58 7.28 -8.60
C ARG A 109 12.47 8.07 -7.90
N ARG A 110 11.69 8.84 -8.65
CA ARG A 110 10.60 9.64 -8.09
C ARG A 110 9.28 9.29 -8.74
N VAL A 111 8.23 9.39 -7.95
CA VAL A 111 6.86 9.40 -8.44
C VAL A 111 6.16 10.64 -7.91
N VAL A 112 5.21 11.13 -8.68
CA VAL A 112 4.27 12.15 -8.22
C VAL A 112 3.03 11.42 -7.73
N LEU A 113 2.72 11.59 -6.44
CA LEU A 113 1.47 11.12 -5.87
C LEU A 113 0.45 12.25 -5.93
N ARG A 114 -0.74 11.96 -6.45
CA ARG A 114 -1.91 12.83 -6.33
C ARG A 114 -2.91 12.19 -5.40
N PHE A 115 -3.33 12.92 -4.39
CA PHE A 115 -4.39 12.51 -3.47
C PHE A 115 -5.61 13.39 -3.66
N SER A 116 -6.80 12.80 -3.46
CA SER A 116 -8.06 13.55 -3.41
C SER A 116 -8.84 13.20 -2.16
N GLN A 117 -9.47 14.22 -1.58
CA GLN A 117 -10.39 14.19 -0.46
C GLN A 117 -11.65 14.99 -0.85
N PRO A 118 -12.75 14.91 -0.08
CA PRO A 118 -13.97 15.66 -0.38
C PRO A 118 -13.74 17.17 -0.56
N LEU A 119 -12.77 17.73 0.16
CA LEU A 119 -12.50 19.17 0.22
C LEU A 119 -11.46 19.64 -0.80
N GLY A 120 -10.79 18.74 -1.52
CA GLY A 120 -9.79 19.11 -2.52
C GLY A 120 -8.82 18.01 -2.89
N SER A 121 -7.86 18.34 -3.75
CA SER A 121 -6.79 17.44 -4.17
C SER A 121 -5.45 18.16 -4.17
N TRP A 122 -4.38 17.42 -3.90
CA TRP A 122 -3.03 17.95 -3.95
C TRP A 122 -2.07 16.91 -4.53
N GLN A 123 -0.86 17.36 -4.83
CA GLN A 123 0.21 16.52 -5.33
C GLN A 123 1.46 16.69 -4.49
N GLU A 124 2.21 15.61 -4.35
CA GLU A 124 3.51 15.60 -3.69
C GLU A 124 4.48 14.65 -4.39
N LEU A 125 5.77 14.96 -4.28
CA LEU A 125 6.85 14.13 -4.80
C LEU A 125 7.25 13.10 -3.74
N MET A 126 7.35 11.84 -4.15
CA MET A 126 7.80 10.74 -3.30
C MET A 126 9.02 10.07 -3.92
N ASN A 127 10.09 9.93 -3.12
CA ASN A 127 11.22 9.07 -3.45
C ASN A 127 10.89 7.64 -3.02
N TYR A 128 11.07 6.65 -3.88
CA TYR A 128 10.77 5.24 -3.55
C TYR A 128 11.96 4.31 -3.71
#